data_AF-A0A4Q6A5K1-F1
#
_entry.id   AF-A0A4Q6A5K1-F1
#
_cell.length_a   1.000
_cell.length_b   1.000
_cell.length_c   1.000
_cell.angle_alpha   90.00
_cell.angle_beta   90.00
_cell.angle_gamma   90.00
#
_symmetry.space_group_name_H-M   'P 1'
#
loop_
_entity.id
_entity.type
_entity.pdbx_description
1 polymer ?
#
loop_
_entity_poly.entity_id
_entity_poly.type
_entity_poly.pdbx_seq_one_letter_code
_entity_poly.pdbx_strand_id
1 'polypeptide(L)'
;MKKVIDDLSNELKISCILVSHDPIDTLSWADQILVLEKGNLIQKDEPQAVYFHPANEYAASLFGTYNKLSSFLAQTFQQSAVSQPSFVRPQMFQLTSPENGIEATITRINFMGGYNQVEVEAHGDKIILNTMEPLLNLGDTVYIRLETKKPSEI
;
A
#
# COMPACT_ATOMS: atom_id res chain seq x y z
N MET A 1 13.97 -7.31 19.93
CA MET A 1 15.18 -7.56 19.13
C MET A 1 15.54 -6.37 18.25
N LYS A 2 14.64 -5.88 17.38
CA LYS A 2 14.87 -4.70 16.50
C LYS A 2 15.48 -3.50 17.23
N LYS A 3 14.84 -3.06 18.32
CA LYS A 3 15.31 -1.94 19.15
C LYS A 3 16.74 -2.10 19.68
N VAL A 4 17.12 -3.31 20.08
CA VAL A 4 18.49 -3.58 20.60
C VAL A 4 19.53 -3.43 19.49
N ILE A 5 19.22 -3.87 18.27
CA ILE A 5 20.11 -3.74 17.12
C ILE A 5 20.24 -2.27 16.71
N ASP A 6 19.12 -1.55 16.67
CA ASP A 6 19.08 -0.12 16.37
C ASP A 6 19.89 0.70 17.39
N ASP A 7 19.63 0.49 18.69
CA ASP A 7 20.35 1.15 19.78
C ASP A 7 21.87 0.87 19.70
N LEU A 8 22.26 -0.39 19.48
CA LEU A 8 23.66 -0.80 19.39
C LEU A 8 24.37 -0.23 18.15
N SER A 9 23.69 -0.24 16.99
CA SER A 9 24.23 0.29 15.75
C SER A 9 24.52 1.78 15.87
N ASN A 10 23.60 2.52 16.51
CA ASN A 10 23.73 3.95 16.78
C ASN A 10 24.82 4.25 17.82
N GLU A 11 24.92 3.46 18.89
CA GLU A 11 25.94 3.63 19.94
C GLU A 11 27.35 3.33 19.42
N LEU A 12 27.52 2.21 18.71
CA LEU A 12 28.83 1.76 18.22
C LEU A 12 29.24 2.36 16.88
N LYS A 13 28.34 3.09 16.21
CA LYS A 13 28.55 3.68 14.87
C LYS A 13 29.02 2.65 13.83
N ILE A 14 28.44 1.46 13.89
CA ILE A 14 28.74 0.37 12.95
C ILE A 14 27.73 0.36 11.80
N SER A 15 28.13 -0.17 10.64
CA SER A 15 27.20 -0.44 9.54
C SER A 15 26.55 -1.81 9.74
N CYS A 16 25.23 -1.86 9.62
CA CYS A 16 24.47 -3.10 9.79
C CYS A 16 23.71 -3.46 8.50
N ILE A 17 23.76 -4.73 8.10
CA ILE A 17 22.96 -5.27 7.00
C ILE A 17 22.12 -6.42 7.55
N LEU A 18 20.80 -6.32 7.42
CA LEU A 18 19.87 -7.35 7.83
C LEU A 18 19.09 -7.90 6.64
N VAL A 19 18.80 -9.19 6.71
CA VAL A 19 17.99 -9.92 5.73
C VAL A 19 16.78 -10.50 6.48
N SER A 20 15.58 -10.24 5.99
CA SER A 20 14.33 -10.68 6.60
C SER A 20 13.45 -11.40 5.58
N HIS A 21 12.69 -12.39 6.04
CA HIS A 21 11.59 -12.98 5.29
C HIS A 21 10.28 -12.21 5.47
N ASP A 22 10.18 -11.37 6.50
CA ASP A 22 9.08 -10.44 6.71
C ASP A 22 9.63 -9.01 6.58
N PRO A 23 9.49 -8.39 5.39
CA PRO A 23 10.03 -7.06 5.14
C PRO A 23 9.09 -5.94 5.63
N ILE A 24 7.83 -6.23 6.01
CA ILE A 24 6.96 -5.23 6.65
C ILE A 24 7.60 -4.78 7.96
N ASP A 25 8.20 -5.74 8.65
CA ASP A 25 8.87 -5.55 9.91
C ASP A 25 10.13 -4.68 9.85
N THR A 26 10.73 -4.51 8.66
CA THR A 26 11.93 -3.67 8.46
C THR A 26 11.59 -2.20 8.22
N LEU A 27 10.36 -1.89 7.80
CA LEU A 27 9.94 -0.51 7.46
C LEU A 27 10.10 0.49 8.61
N SER A 28 10.07 0.02 9.86
CA SER A 28 10.04 0.87 11.07
C SER A 28 11.40 1.31 11.59
N TRP A 29 12.50 0.73 11.11
CA TRP A 29 13.83 0.97 11.68
C TRP A 29 14.98 0.90 10.66
N ALA A 30 14.70 0.51 9.41
CA ALA A 30 15.72 0.54 8.36
C ALA A 30 15.86 1.96 7.80
N ASP A 31 17.10 2.44 7.63
CA ASP A 31 17.36 3.69 6.90
C ASP A 31 17.13 3.52 5.40
N GLN A 32 17.48 2.35 4.87
CA GLN A 32 17.34 2.00 3.46
C GLN A 32 16.88 0.55 3.29
N ILE A 33 16.08 0.30 2.25
CA ILE A 33 15.65 -1.02 1.85
C ILE A 33 16.20 -1.35 0.47
N LEU A 34 16.83 -2.51 0.36
CA LEU A 34 17.30 -3.09 -0.90
C LEU A 34 16.39 -4.26 -1.26
N VAL A 35 15.70 -4.16 -2.39
CA VAL A 35 14.86 -5.22 -2.93
C VAL A 35 15.62 -5.99 -4.00
N LEU A 36 15.76 -7.30 -3.79
CA LEU A 36 16.44 -8.21 -4.71
C LEU A 36 15.43 -9.15 -5.37
N GLU A 37 15.47 -9.28 -6.69
CA GLU A 37 14.67 -10.24 -7.44
C GLU A 37 15.59 -11.04 -8.38
N LYS A 38 15.57 -12.38 -8.25
CA LYS A 38 16.40 -13.31 -9.06
C LYS A 38 17.90 -12.95 -9.03
N GLY A 39 18.40 -12.50 -7.88
CA GLY A 39 19.80 -12.11 -7.70
C GLY A 39 20.15 -10.70 -8.20
N ASN A 40 19.19 -9.93 -8.72
CA ASN A 40 19.40 -8.56 -9.19
C ASN A 40 18.79 -7.56 -8.21
N LEU A 41 19.49 -6.45 -7.96
CA LEU A 41 18.95 -5.31 -7.22
C LEU A 41 17.95 -4.57 -8.10
N ILE A 42 16.67 -4.64 -7.74
CA ILE A 42 15.59 -4.00 -8.50
C ILE A 42 15.19 -2.64 -7.93
N GLN A 43 15.40 -2.41 -6.63
CA GLN A 43 15.11 -1.15 -5.97
C GLN A 43 16.02 -0.96 -4.77
N LYS A 44 16.49 0.28 -4.57
CA LYS A 44 17.20 0.72 -3.37
C LYS A 44 16.67 2.11 -3.01
N ASP A 45 15.95 2.22 -1.92
CA ASP A 45 15.32 3.49 -1.51
C ASP A 45 15.01 3.52 0.00
N GLU A 46 14.51 4.66 0.48
CA GLU A 46 13.94 4.79 1.82
C GLU A 46 12.71 3.88 2.00
N PRO A 47 12.41 3.39 3.22
CA PRO A 47 11.28 2.50 3.46
C PRO A 47 9.94 3.01 2.92
N GLN A 48 9.65 4.30 3.10
CA GLN A 48 8.41 4.90 2.60
C GLN A 48 8.35 4.88 1.07
N ALA A 49 9.46 5.18 0.40
CA ALA A 49 9.55 5.17 -1.05
C ALA A 49 9.36 3.76 -1.60
N VAL A 50 10.02 2.75 -1.03
CA VAL A 50 9.80 1.34 -1.44
C VAL A 50 8.36 0.89 -1.18
N TYR A 51 7.76 1.31 -0.07
CA TYR A 51 6.41 0.91 0.30
C TYR A 51 5.31 1.51 -0.60
N PHE A 52 5.39 2.83 -0.88
CA PHE A 52 4.38 3.58 -1.63
C PHE A 52 4.67 3.69 -3.13
N HIS A 53 5.93 3.59 -3.53
CA HIS A 53 6.37 3.66 -4.92
C HIS A 53 7.26 2.45 -5.27
N PRO A 54 6.72 1.22 -5.18
CA PRO A 54 7.49 0.02 -5.50
C PRO A 54 7.87 0.00 -6.99
N ALA A 55 9.10 -0.42 -7.29
CA ALA A 55 9.62 -0.45 -8.66
C ALA A 55 8.88 -1.43 -9.58
N ASN A 56 8.31 -2.51 -9.03
CA ASN A 56 7.54 -3.50 -9.76
C ASN A 56 6.56 -4.24 -8.85
N GLU A 57 5.81 -5.18 -9.45
CA GLU A 57 4.79 -5.98 -8.75
C GLU A 57 5.38 -6.86 -7.65
N TYR A 58 6.59 -7.39 -7.86
CA TYR A 58 7.30 -8.17 -6.85
C TYR A 58 7.61 -7.31 -5.61
N ALA A 59 8.21 -6.13 -5.80
CA ALA A 59 8.47 -5.18 -4.72
C ALA A 59 7.19 -4.76 -3.98
N ALA A 60 6.09 -4.54 -4.71
CA ALA A 60 4.80 -4.22 -4.10
C ALA A 60 4.28 -5.34 -3.18
N SER A 61 4.36 -6.59 -3.66
CA SER A 61 3.85 -7.79 -2.99
C SER A 61 4.59 -8.13 -1.69
N LEU A 62 5.86 -7.75 -1.56
CA LEU A 62 6.67 -8.02 -0.36
C LEU A 62 6.08 -7.36 0.89
N PHE A 63 5.44 -6.21 0.75
CA PHE A 63 4.90 -5.44 1.88
C PHE A 63 3.38 -5.61 2.05
N GLY A 64 2.84 -6.73 1.59
CA GLY A 64 1.44 -7.09 1.75
C GLY A 64 0.55 -6.70 0.57
N THR A 65 -0.75 -6.67 0.82
CA THR A 65 -1.78 -6.44 -0.21
C THR A 65 -1.59 -5.12 -0.93
N TYR A 66 -1.82 -5.13 -2.24
CA TYR A 66 -1.82 -3.96 -3.10
C TYR A 66 -2.93 -4.09 -4.15
N ASN A 67 -3.31 -2.95 -4.71
CA ASN A 67 -4.19 -2.86 -5.86
C ASN A 67 -3.38 -2.48 -7.08
N LYS A 68 -3.61 -3.18 -8.18
CA LYS A 68 -3.07 -2.82 -9.49
C LYS A 68 -4.16 -2.09 -10.24
N LEU A 69 -3.99 -0.79 -10.43
CA LEU A 69 -4.98 0.00 -11.15
C LEU A 69 -4.84 -0.20 -12.66
N SER A 70 -5.97 -0.35 -13.34
CA SER A 70 -6.03 -0.23 -14.80
C SER A 70 -5.71 1.19 -15.24
N SER A 71 -5.37 1.37 -16.50
CA SER A 71 -5.12 2.69 -17.08
C SER A 71 -6.34 3.62 -16.96
N PHE A 72 -7.55 3.06 -17.05
CA PHE A 72 -8.80 3.81 -16.87
C PHE A 72 -8.93 4.34 -15.44
N LEU A 73 -8.85 3.45 -14.43
CA LEU A 73 -8.97 3.86 -13.03
C LEU A 73 -7.85 4.79 -12.60
N ALA A 74 -6.61 4.55 -13.05
CA ALA A 74 -5.49 5.43 -12.75
C ALA A 74 -5.73 6.87 -13.25
N GLN A 75 -6.29 7.02 -14.45
CA GLN A 75 -6.69 8.33 -14.98
C GLN A 75 -7.84 8.95 -14.17
N THR A 76 -8.87 8.17 -13.85
CA THR A 76 -10.04 8.67 -13.11
C THR A 76 -9.67 9.13 -11.69
N PHE A 77 -8.74 8.44 -11.02
CA PHE A 77 -8.21 8.85 -9.72
C PHE A 77 -7.18 9.98 -9.78
N GLN A 78 -6.98 10.61 -10.95
CA GLN A 78 -6.04 11.72 -11.16
C GLN A 78 -4.61 11.38 -10.69
N GLN A 79 -4.19 10.12 -10.82
CA GLN A 79 -2.80 9.73 -10.68
C GLN A 79 -2.03 10.26 -11.90
N SER A 80 -1.62 11.53 -11.84
CA SER A 80 -0.84 12.20 -12.88
C SER A 80 0.61 11.69 -12.91
N ALA A 81 0.82 10.44 -13.36
CA ALA A 81 2.08 9.92 -13.88
C ALA A 81 1.83 8.56 -14.58
N VAL A 82 1.32 8.62 -15.80
CA VAL A 82 0.95 7.46 -16.66
C VAL A 82 2.20 6.75 -17.23
N SER A 83 3.22 6.47 -16.42
CA SER A 83 4.46 5.82 -16.90
C SER A 83 4.91 4.61 -16.08
N GLN A 84 4.28 4.30 -14.95
CA GLN A 84 4.59 3.11 -14.14
C GLN A 84 3.27 2.46 -13.71
N PRO A 85 3.19 1.12 -13.56
CA PRO A 85 2.03 0.48 -12.96
C PRO A 85 1.75 1.11 -11.58
N SER A 86 0.58 1.70 -11.42
CA SER A 86 0.17 2.32 -10.15
C SER A 86 -0.23 1.22 -9.16
N PHE A 87 0.72 0.83 -8.31
CA PHE A 87 0.46 -0.01 -7.16
C PHE A 87 -0.04 0.85 -6.01
N VAL A 88 -1.27 0.61 -5.58
CA VAL A 88 -1.93 1.41 -4.55
C VAL A 88 -2.26 0.55 -3.34
N ARG A 89 -1.90 1.01 -2.15
CA ARG A 89 -2.19 0.28 -0.91
C ARG A 89 -3.69 0.37 -0.57
N PRO A 90 -4.30 -0.70 -0.03
CA PRO A 90 -5.71 -0.68 0.35
C PRO A 90 -6.09 0.46 1.30
N GLN A 91 -5.18 0.88 2.20
CA GLN A 91 -5.44 2.00 3.11
C GLN A 91 -5.47 3.39 2.44
N MET A 92 -5.06 3.50 1.17
CA MET A 92 -5.11 4.77 0.42
C MET A 92 -6.49 5.02 -0.18
N PHE A 93 -7.36 4.02 -0.22
CA PHE A 93 -8.74 4.19 -0.64
C PHE A 93 -9.63 4.54 0.54
N GLN A 94 -10.57 5.45 0.29
CA GLN A 94 -11.58 5.85 1.26
C GLN A 94 -12.96 5.78 0.62
N LEU A 95 -13.95 5.43 1.44
CA LEU A 95 -15.35 5.59 1.10
C LEU A 95 -15.71 7.07 1.16
N THR A 96 -16.48 7.53 0.18
CA THR A 96 -16.86 8.93 0.03
C THR A 96 -18.30 9.07 -0.46
N SER A 97 -18.76 10.30 -0.60
CA SER A 97 -20.05 10.65 -1.19
C SER A 97 -20.02 10.53 -2.72
N PRO A 98 -21.19 10.35 -3.37
CA PRO A 98 -21.30 10.25 -4.83
C PRO A 98 -20.61 11.36 -5.62
N GLU A 99 -20.57 12.57 -5.07
CA GLU A 99 -20.02 13.76 -5.75
C GLU A 99 -18.51 13.71 -5.98
N ASN A 100 -17.78 12.87 -5.22
CA ASN A 100 -16.32 12.90 -5.15
C ASN A 100 -15.65 11.52 -5.34
N GLY A 101 -16.41 10.50 -5.72
CA GLY A 101 -15.91 9.13 -5.82
C GLY A 101 -16.39 8.39 -7.06
N ILE A 102 -15.71 7.29 -7.35
CA ILE A 102 -16.09 6.34 -8.39
C ILE A 102 -17.08 5.36 -7.78
N GLU A 103 -18.19 5.12 -8.47
CA GLU A 103 -19.17 4.11 -8.08
C GLU A 103 -18.54 2.71 -8.13
N ALA A 104 -18.72 1.94 -7.07
CA ALA A 104 -18.23 0.58 -6.94
C ALA A 104 -19.22 -0.27 -6.14
N THR A 105 -19.31 -1.55 -6.46
CA THR A 105 -20.21 -2.48 -5.76
C THR A 105 -19.42 -3.38 -4.83
N ILE A 106 -19.86 -3.52 -3.58
CA ILE A 106 -19.22 -4.41 -2.61
C ILE A 106 -19.44 -5.87 -3.02
N THR A 107 -18.34 -6.59 -3.23
CA THR A 107 -18.35 -8.03 -3.57
C THR A 107 -17.93 -8.92 -2.40
N ARG A 108 -17.10 -8.39 -1.49
CA ARG A 108 -16.64 -9.13 -0.30
C ARG A 108 -16.31 -8.20 0.85
N ILE A 109 -16.55 -8.66 2.08
CA ILE A 109 -16.17 -7.97 3.32
C ILE A 109 -15.47 -8.98 4.22
N ASN A 110 -14.24 -8.67 4.65
CA ASN A 110 -13.46 -9.47 5.59
C ASN A 110 -13.15 -8.62 6.83
N PHE A 111 -13.54 -9.09 8.01
CA PHE A 111 -13.22 -8.43 9.28
C PHE A 111 -11.76 -8.69 9.68
N MET A 112 -10.97 -7.62 9.87
CA MET A 112 -9.54 -7.69 10.21
C MET A 112 -9.28 -7.21 11.66
N GLY A 113 -10.31 -7.20 12.52
CA GLY A 113 -10.19 -6.74 13.90
C GLY A 113 -10.40 -5.23 14.05
N GLY A 114 -9.41 -4.43 13.64
CA GLY A 114 -9.42 -2.96 13.76
C GLY A 114 -10.02 -2.22 12.55
N TYR A 115 -10.20 -2.92 11.44
CA TYR A 115 -10.78 -2.41 10.21
C TYR A 115 -11.42 -3.56 9.43
N ASN A 116 -12.25 -3.22 8.46
CA ASN A 116 -12.78 -4.13 7.45
C ASN A 116 -11.95 -4.00 6.18
N GLN A 117 -11.50 -5.12 5.64
CA GLN A 117 -10.99 -5.18 4.28
C GLN A 117 -12.17 -5.49 3.36
N VAL A 118 -12.45 -4.59 2.43
CA VAL A 118 -13.60 -4.67 1.53
C VAL A 118 -13.08 -4.80 0.11
N GLU A 119 -13.58 -5.79 -0.62
CA GLU A 119 -13.37 -5.92 -2.05
C GLU A 119 -14.56 -5.32 -2.78
N VAL A 120 -14.28 -4.35 -3.65
CA VAL A 120 -15.28 -3.69 -4.49
C VAL A 120 -14.96 -3.89 -5.95
N GLU A 121 -15.99 -3.95 -6.77
CA GLU A 121 -15.86 -3.97 -8.23
C GLU A 121 -16.24 -2.59 -8.78
N ALA A 122 -15.29 -1.93 -9.44
CA ALA A 122 -15.48 -0.63 -10.07
C ALA A 122 -15.10 -0.74 -11.55
N HIS A 123 -16.06 -0.51 -12.45
CA HIS A 123 -15.83 -0.60 -13.90
C HIS A 123 -15.18 -1.93 -14.37
N GLY A 124 -15.47 -3.05 -13.71
CA GLY A 124 -14.94 -4.38 -14.03
C GLY A 124 -13.57 -4.69 -13.41
N ASP A 125 -12.95 -3.72 -12.73
CA ASP A 125 -11.73 -3.93 -11.96
C ASP A 125 -12.06 -4.21 -10.49
N LYS A 126 -11.32 -5.15 -9.89
CA LYS A 126 -11.41 -5.46 -8.46
C LYS A 126 -10.44 -4.60 -7.67
N ILE A 127 -10.97 -3.90 -6.67
CA ILE A 127 -10.21 -3.02 -5.80
C ILE A 127 -10.46 -3.44 -4.35
N ILE A 128 -9.39 -3.51 -3.59
CA ILE A 128 -9.38 -3.81 -2.16
C ILE A 128 -9.15 -2.49 -1.42
N LEU A 129 -10.02 -2.16 -0.48
CA LEU A 129 -9.82 -1.02 0.42
C LEU A 129 -9.95 -1.43 1.88
N ASN A 130 -9.31 -0.67 2.75
CA ASN A 130 -9.47 -0.83 4.20
C ASN A 130 -10.34 0.32 4.73
N THR A 131 -11.39 -0.02 5.45
CA THR A 131 -12.31 0.97 6.03
C THR A 131 -12.70 0.60 7.45
N MET A 132 -12.95 1.58 8.30
CA MET A 132 -13.47 1.39 9.65
C MET A 132 -15.00 1.50 9.69
N GLU A 133 -15.65 1.68 8.54
CA GLU A 133 -17.11 1.80 8.45
C GLU A 133 -17.80 0.53 8.97
N PRO A 134 -18.70 0.65 9.97
CA PRO A 134 -19.27 -0.50 10.66
C PRO A 134 -20.48 -1.12 9.94
N LEU A 135 -21.13 -0.38 9.04
CA LEU A 135 -22.39 -0.78 8.39
C LEU A 135 -22.20 -0.88 6.88
N LEU A 136 -21.62 -2.00 6.43
CA LEU A 136 -21.48 -2.33 5.02
C LEU A 136 -22.10 -3.71 4.77
N ASN A 137 -22.89 -3.84 3.71
CA ASN A 137 -23.45 -5.10 3.27
C ASN A 137 -22.89 -5.51 1.91
N LEU A 138 -22.88 -6.82 1.66
CA LEU A 138 -22.56 -7.35 0.34
C LEU A 138 -23.61 -6.86 -0.67
N GLY A 139 -23.14 -6.35 -1.81
CA GLY A 139 -23.99 -5.79 -2.85
C GLY A 139 -24.31 -4.31 -2.71
N ASP A 140 -23.89 -3.64 -1.62
CA ASP A 140 -24.09 -2.20 -1.48
C ASP A 140 -23.29 -1.43 -2.55
N THR A 141 -23.92 -0.42 -3.13
CA THR A 141 -23.25 0.57 -3.98
C THR A 141 -22.55 1.59 -3.09
N VAL A 142 -21.24 1.70 -3.23
CA VAL A 142 -20.40 2.66 -2.52
C VAL A 142 -19.61 3.52 -3.49
N TYR A 143 -19.10 4.65 -3.03
CA TYR A 143 -18.23 5.51 -3.82
C TYR A 143 -16.85 5.52 -3.20
N ILE A 144 -15.84 5.25 -4.02
CA ILE A 144 -14.45 5.18 -3.59
C ILE A 144 -13.64 6.34 -4.15
N ARG A 145 -12.72 6.86 -3.34
CA ARG A 145 -11.73 7.85 -3.76
C ARG A 145 -10.35 7.40 -3.31
N LEU A 146 -9.36 7.74 -4.12
CA LEU A 146 -7.96 7.61 -3.75
C LEU A 146 -7.49 8.88 -3.02
N GLU A 147 -7.02 8.75 -1.79
CA GLU A 147 -6.38 9.84 -1.07
C GLU A 147 -4.85 9.71 -1.20
N THR A 148 -4.23 10.57 -2.00
CA THR A 148 -2.77 10.66 -2.14
C THR A 148 -2.18 11.57 -1.07
N LYS A 149 -2.54 11.37 0.21
CA LYS A 149 -1.84 12.08 1.29
C LYS A 149 -0.39 11.60 1.33
N LYS A 150 0.56 12.50 1.08
CA LYS A 150 1.96 12.30 1.49
C LYS A 150 1.95 12.14 3.03
N PRO A 151 2.51 11.08 3.60
CA PRO A 151 2.59 10.90 5.04
C PRO A 151 3.73 11.76 5.65
N SER A 152 3.74 13.06 5.35
CA SER A 152 4.75 14.01 5.83
C SER A 152 4.20 15.41 6.12
N GLU A 153 3.06 15.48 6.82
CA GLU A 153 2.64 16.66 7.61
C GLU A 153 1.92 16.16 8.89
N ILE A 154 2.69 15.62 9.83
CA ILE A 154 2.37 15.61 11.26
C ILE A 154 3.60 16.15 11.99
#